data_AF-A0A3B8ZD90-F1
#
_entry.id   AF-A0A3B8ZD90-F1
#
_cell.length_a   1.000
_cell.length_b   1.000
_cell.length_c   1.000
_cell.angle_alpha   90.00
_cell.angle_beta   90.00
_cell.angle_gamma   90.00
#
_symmetry.space_group_name_H-M   'P 1'
#
loop_
_entity.id
_entity.type
_entity.pdbx_description
1 polymer ?
#
loop_
_entity_poly.entity_id
_entity_poly.type
_entity_poly.pdbx_seq_one_letter_code
_entity_poly.pdbx_strand_id
1 'polypeptide(L)'
;ATNPLTARVIANRVWQWHFGQGLVSTPNNFGHLGSAPSHPQLLDYLARRLIDSGWSLKALHREILLTESYQRDCLRSGSNLSTLAYQQMKTADPDNRWLSRFQPRRLDSQELRDCLLMVTGQLSECSGGPADDSFG
;
A
#
# COMPACT_ATOMS: atom_id res chain seq x y z
N ALA A 1 -14.13 -18.55 -15.89
CA ALA A 1 -13.80 -19.17 -14.59
C ALA A 1 -13.31 -18.08 -13.65
N THR A 2 -14.18 -17.59 -12.77
CA THR A 2 -13.85 -16.48 -11.86
C THR A 2 -13.51 -17.07 -10.50
N ASN A 3 -12.23 -17.07 -10.12
CA ASN A 3 -11.79 -17.62 -8.86
C ASN A 3 -11.76 -16.52 -7.78
N PRO A 4 -12.79 -16.41 -6.91
CA PRO A 4 -12.91 -15.30 -5.97
C PRO A 4 -11.78 -15.29 -4.93
N LEU A 5 -11.19 -16.45 -4.63
CA LEU A 5 -10.09 -16.57 -3.68
C LEU A 5 -8.81 -15.94 -4.24
N THR A 6 -8.50 -16.18 -5.51
CA THR A 6 -7.31 -15.61 -6.17
C THR A 6 -7.38 -14.08 -6.21
N ALA A 7 -8.56 -13.51 -6.53
CA ALA A 7 -8.74 -12.07 -6.55
C ALA A 7 -8.54 -11.44 -5.15
N ARG A 8 -9.06 -12.09 -4.10
CA ARG A 8 -8.85 -11.67 -2.69
C ARG A 8 -7.37 -11.74 -2.28
N VAL A 9 -6.65 -12.79 -2.69
CA VAL A 9 -5.20 -12.93 -2.41
C VAL A 9 -4.41 -11.78 -3.03
N ILE A 10 -4.64 -11.50 -4.31
CA ILE A 10 -3.95 -10.42 -5.03
C ILE A 10 -4.28 -9.06 -4.40
N ALA A 11 -5.57 -8.79 -4.14
CA ALA A 11 -6.00 -7.55 -3.51
C ALA A 11 -5.34 -7.33 -2.15
N ASN A 12 -5.30 -8.37 -1.29
CA ASN A 12 -4.63 -8.29 0.00
C ASN A 12 -3.13 -8.05 -0.13
N ARG A 13 -2.48 -8.67 -1.12
CA ARG A 13 -1.04 -8.50 -1.35
C ARG A 13 -0.72 -7.08 -1.78
N VAL A 14 -1.46 -6.55 -2.75
CA VAL A 14 -1.32 -5.16 -3.20
C VAL A 14 -1.56 -4.19 -2.05
N TRP A 15 -2.57 -4.45 -1.23
CA TRP A 15 -2.83 -3.66 -0.03
C TRP A 15 -1.65 -3.69 0.95
N GLN A 16 -1.12 -4.88 1.24
CA GLN A 16 0.03 -5.06 2.13
C GLN A 16 1.27 -4.30 1.63
N TRP A 17 1.50 -4.22 0.31
CA TRP A 17 2.60 -3.44 -0.24
C TRP A 17 2.46 -1.93 0.05
N HIS A 18 1.25 -1.39 -0.01
CA HIS A 18 1.00 0.03 0.22
C HIS A 18 0.98 0.40 1.71
N PHE A 19 0.38 -0.43 2.55
CA PHE A 19 0.18 -0.13 3.98
C PHE A 19 1.11 -0.89 4.93
N GLY A 20 1.99 -1.76 4.42
CA GLY A 20 2.88 -2.61 5.21
C GLY A 20 2.17 -3.82 5.87
N GLN A 21 0.90 -3.67 6.24
CA GLN A 21 0.06 -4.72 6.80
C GLN A 21 -1.09 -5.08 5.85
N GLY A 22 -1.32 -6.38 5.65
CA GLY A 22 -2.46 -6.88 4.90
C GLY A 22 -3.78 -6.72 5.67
N LEU A 23 -4.89 -6.62 4.95
CA LEU A 23 -6.24 -6.67 5.55
C LEU A 23 -6.50 -8.03 6.21
N VAL A 24 -5.87 -9.07 5.68
CA VAL A 24 -5.76 -10.41 6.27
C VAL A 24 -4.28 -10.64 6.58
N SER A 25 -3.97 -10.89 7.86
CA SER A 25 -2.59 -11.11 8.34
C SER A 25 -1.92 -12.35 7.76
N THR A 26 -2.70 -13.27 7.18
CA THR A 26 -2.25 -14.51 6.57
C THR A 26 -2.45 -14.48 5.04
N PRO A 27 -1.56 -13.81 4.27
CA PRO A 27 -1.69 -13.68 2.82
C PRO A 27 -1.63 -15.02 2.07
N ASN A 28 -1.10 -16.08 2.69
CA ASN A 28 -1.02 -17.42 2.09
C ASN A 28 -2.12 -18.37 2.55
N ASN A 29 -3.00 -17.97 3.48
CA ASN A 29 -3.98 -18.88 4.08
C ASN A 29 -5.38 -18.25 4.13
N PHE A 30 -6.02 -18.13 2.96
CA PHE A 30 -7.41 -17.68 2.83
C PHE A 30 -8.46 -18.79 3.13
N GLY A 31 -8.03 -19.93 3.68
CA GLY A 31 -8.90 -21.03 4.09
C GLY A 31 -9.49 -20.87 5.51
N HIS A 32 -10.12 -21.93 6.02
CA HIS A 32 -10.78 -21.96 7.35
C HIS A 32 -9.88 -21.62 8.56
N LEU A 33 -8.56 -21.56 8.38
CA LEU A 33 -7.56 -21.25 9.42
C LEU A 33 -7.01 -19.81 9.32
N GLY A 34 -7.52 -19.01 8.39
CA GLY A 34 -7.09 -17.62 8.21
C GLY A 34 -7.58 -16.72 9.34
N SER A 35 -6.71 -15.83 9.81
CA SER A 35 -7.08 -14.73 10.72
C SER A 35 -8.23 -13.91 10.12
N ALA A 36 -9.26 -13.61 10.92
CA ALA A 36 -10.40 -12.83 10.45
C ALA A 36 -9.94 -11.50 9.81
N PRO A 37 -10.41 -11.17 8.59
CA PRO A 37 -10.06 -9.92 7.93
C PRO A 37 -10.45 -8.74 8.81
N SER A 38 -9.57 -7.76 8.95
CA SER A 38 -9.90 -6.51 9.65
C SER A 38 -11.10 -5.80 9.01
N HIS A 39 -11.15 -5.82 7.67
CA HIS A 39 -12.22 -5.21 6.89
C HIS A 39 -12.66 -6.15 5.75
N PRO A 40 -13.57 -7.12 6.00
CA PRO A 40 -13.99 -8.09 4.98
C PRO A 40 -14.66 -7.43 3.78
N GLN A 41 -15.47 -6.41 4.01
CA GLN A 41 -16.21 -5.70 2.96
C GLN A 41 -15.27 -4.97 1.99
N LEU A 42 -14.20 -4.36 2.52
CA LEU A 42 -13.18 -3.69 1.72
C LEU A 42 -12.41 -4.68 0.85
N LEU A 43 -12.03 -5.84 1.42
CA LEU A 43 -11.36 -6.89 0.68
C LEU A 43 -12.22 -7.41 -0.48
N ASP A 44 -13.51 -7.63 -0.22
CA ASP A 44 -14.47 -8.07 -1.24
C ASP A 44 -14.69 -7.02 -2.32
N TYR A 45 -14.71 -5.73 -1.95
CA TYR A 45 -14.79 -4.62 -2.88
C TYR A 45 -13.57 -4.60 -3.82
N LEU A 46 -12.35 -4.64 -3.28
CA LEU A 46 -11.11 -4.64 -4.07
C LEU A 46 -11.00 -5.89 -4.96
N ALA A 47 -11.43 -7.05 -4.46
CA ALA A 47 -11.43 -8.29 -5.24
C ALA A 47 -12.41 -8.22 -6.44
N ARG A 48 -13.63 -7.69 -6.23
CA ARG A 48 -14.58 -7.47 -7.34
C ARG A 48 -14.01 -6.49 -8.35
N ARG A 49 -13.44 -5.39 -7.88
CA ARG A 49 -12.86 -4.38 -8.76
C ARG A 49 -11.72 -4.90 -9.61
N LEU A 50 -10.89 -5.78 -9.07
CA LEU A 50 -9.84 -6.46 -9.82
C LEU A 50 -10.42 -7.34 -10.94
N ILE A 51 -11.53 -8.03 -10.68
CA ILE A 51 -12.22 -8.83 -11.69
C ILE A 51 -12.85 -7.92 -12.76
N ASP A 52 -13.54 -6.87 -12.36
CA ASP A 52 -14.23 -5.93 -13.25
C ASP A 52 -13.26 -5.15 -14.15
N SER A 53 -12.06 -4.88 -13.66
CA SER A 53 -10.99 -4.22 -14.43
C SER A 53 -10.16 -5.18 -15.30
N GLY A 54 -10.57 -6.45 -15.42
CA GLY A 54 -9.88 -7.45 -16.24
C GLY A 54 -8.51 -7.84 -15.69
N TRP A 55 -8.35 -7.92 -14.36
CA TRP A 55 -7.09 -8.24 -13.67
C TRP A 55 -5.99 -7.18 -13.83
N SER A 56 -6.36 -5.92 -14.10
CA SER A 56 -5.41 -4.82 -14.22
C SER A 56 -4.89 -4.36 -12.85
N LEU A 57 -3.65 -4.75 -12.52
CA LEU A 57 -2.97 -4.30 -11.30
C LEU A 57 -2.81 -2.78 -11.26
N LYS A 58 -2.56 -2.14 -12.41
CA LYS A 58 -2.43 -0.68 -12.51
C LYS A 58 -3.72 0.03 -12.08
N ALA A 59 -4.87 -0.49 -12.48
CA ALA A 59 -6.16 0.05 -12.08
C ALA A 59 -6.38 -0.10 -10.57
N LEU A 60 -6.08 -1.28 -10.02
CA LEU A 60 -6.20 -1.56 -8.59
C LEU A 60 -5.28 -0.66 -7.75
N HIS A 61 -4.02 -0.48 -8.16
CA HIS A 61 -3.09 0.44 -7.50
C HIS A 61 -3.65 1.85 -7.49
N ARG A 62 -4.08 2.36 -8.65
CA ARG A 62 -4.65 3.72 -8.74
C ARG A 62 -5.82 3.92 -7.77
N GLU A 63 -6.69 2.93 -7.64
CA GLU A 63 -7.85 3.02 -6.75
C GLU A 63 -7.47 3.10 -5.27
N ILE A 64 -6.51 2.28 -4.85
CA ILE A 64 -5.97 2.33 -3.50
C ILE A 64 -5.30 3.68 -3.23
N LEU A 65 -4.47 4.16 -4.16
CA LEU A 65 -3.76 5.44 -4.05
C LEU A 65 -4.70 6.65 -4.01
N LEU A 66 -5.89 6.55 -4.61
CA LEU A 66 -6.90 7.60 -4.61
C LEU A 66 -7.81 7.58 -3.36
N THR A 67 -7.67 6.59 -2.49
CA THR A 67 -8.49 6.48 -1.28
C THR A 67 -8.00 7.46 -0.21
N GLU A 68 -8.93 8.05 0.56
CA GLU A 68 -8.58 8.94 1.68
C GLU A 68 -7.62 8.28 2.67
N SER A 69 -7.80 6.98 2.97
CA SER A 69 -6.91 6.23 3.86
C SER A 69 -5.44 6.23 3.41
N TYR A 70 -5.18 6.26 2.09
CA TYR A 70 -3.81 6.35 1.56
C TYR A 70 -3.29 7.80 1.62
N GLN A 71 -4.17 8.78 1.39
CA GLN A 71 -3.82 10.21 1.36
C GLN A 71 -3.80 10.87 2.75
N ARG A 72 -4.09 10.11 3.81
CA ARG A 72 -4.01 10.60 5.20
C ARG A 72 -2.59 11.00 5.55
N ASP A 73 -2.47 12.04 6.36
CA ASP A 73 -1.17 12.52 6.79
C ASP A 73 -0.53 11.58 7.84
N CYS A 74 0.79 11.52 7.82
CA CYS A 74 1.56 11.13 8.98
C CYS A 74 1.59 12.35 9.90
N LEU A 75 0.63 12.48 10.83
CA LEU A 75 0.47 13.59 11.81
C LEU A 75 1.68 13.86 12.75
N ARG A 76 2.88 13.45 12.36
CA ARG A 76 4.18 13.67 12.99
C ARG A 76 4.77 15.05 12.68
N SER A 77 4.20 15.81 11.73
CA SER A 77 4.80 17.04 11.22
C SER A 77 4.20 18.32 11.85
N GLY A 78 5.00 19.01 12.66
CA GLY A 78 5.00 20.48 12.69
C GLY A 78 4.64 21.20 13.99
N SER A 79 3.77 20.65 14.85
CA SER A 79 3.33 21.38 16.07
C SER A 79 3.26 20.52 17.33
N ASN A 80 3.46 21.12 18.50
CA ASN A 80 3.32 20.43 19.80
C ASN A 80 1.94 19.77 19.95
N LEU A 81 0.88 20.39 19.39
CA LEU A 81 -0.48 19.85 19.40
C LEU A 81 -0.61 18.57 18.54
N SER A 82 -0.01 18.57 17.33
CA SER A 82 -0.02 17.40 16.44
C SER A 82 0.72 16.20 17.04
N THR A 83 1.80 16.45 17.77
CA THR A 83 2.57 15.40 18.47
C THR A 83 1.76 14.74 19.59
N LEU A 84 0.99 15.51 20.37
CA LEU A 84 0.14 14.96 21.43
C LEU A 84 -1.02 14.13 20.84
N ALA A 85 -1.66 14.63 19.79
CA ALA A 85 -2.71 13.88 19.09
C ALA A 85 -2.19 12.56 18.50
N TYR A 86 -0.99 12.59 17.90
CA TYR A 86 -0.32 11.38 17.40
C TYR A 86 -0.04 10.37 18.51
N GLN A 87 0.44 10.82 19.68
CA GLN A 87 0.67 9.94 20.83
C GLN A 87 -0.62 9.30 21.34
N GLN A 88 -1.72 10.06 21.43
CA GLN A 88 -3.02 9.53 21.82
C GLN A 88 -3.53 8.49 20.83
N MET A 89 -3.44 8.78 19.52
CA MET A 89 -3.83 7.83 18.47
C MET A 89 -2.97 6.56 18.49
N LYS A 90 -1.67 6.68 18.76
CA LYS A 90 -0.76 5.53 18.85
C LYS A 90 -1.05 4.67 20.09
N THR A 91 -1.41 5.28 21.21
CA THR A 91 -1.81 4.54 22.42
C THR A 91 -3.15 3.83 22.23
N ALA A 92 -4.09 4.46 21.53
CA ALA A 92 -5.40 3.88 21.24
C ALA A 92 -5.33 2.72 20.23
N ASP A 93 -4.52 2.88 19.18
CA ASP A 93 -4.32 1.87 18.13
C ASP A 93 -2.83 1.80 17.72
N PRO A 94 -2.03 0.95 18.41
CA PRO A 94 -0.61 0.78 18.12
C PRO A 94 -0.37 0.25 16.70
N ASP A 95 -1.19 -0.71 16.26
CA ASP A 95 -1.06 -1.39 14.97
C ASP A 95 -1.65 -0.61 13.80
N ASN A 96 -2.35 0.50 14.08
CA ASN A 96 -3.07 1.30 13.08
C ASN A 96 -4.07 0.48 12.26
N ARG A 97 -4.74 -0.47 12.91
CA ARG A 97 -5.73 -1.35 12.27
C ARG A 97 -6.85 -0.57 11.62
N TRP A 98 -7.19 0.61 12.15
CA TRP A 98 -8.25 1.47 11.61
C TRP A 98 -7.77 2.48 10.55
N LEU A 99 -6.47 2.44 10.19
CA LEU A 99 -5.87 3.30 9.17
C LEU A 99 -6.11 4.80 9.46
N SER A 100 -6.09 5.19 10.74
CA SER A 100 -6.35 6.56 11.19
C SER A 100 -5.22 7.53 10.80
N ARG A 101 -4.03 6.99 10.55
CA ARG A 101 -2.81 7.71 10.13
C ARG A 101 -2.11 6.95 9.01
N PHE A 102 -1.30 7.62 8.20
CA PHE A 102 -0.38 6.90 7.31
C PHE A 102 0.80 6.33 8.11
N GLN A 103 1.24 5.12 7.77
CA GLN A 103 2.43 4.51 8.39
C GLN A 103 3.66 4.79 7.50
N PRO A 104 4.68 5.50 8.00
CA PRO A 104 5.93 5.66 7.26
C PRO A 104 6.56 4.30 7.02
N ARG A 105 6.85 4.00 5.75
CA ARG A 105 7.64 2.83 5.37
C ARG A 105 9.06 3.26 4.99
N ARG A 106 9.99 2.30 5.05
CA ARG A 106 11.31 2.49 4.46
C ARG A 106 11.18 2.50 2.93
N LEU A 107 11.91 3.41 2.31
CA LEU A 107 12.09 3.45 0.86
C LEU A 107 13.19 2.46 0.48
N ASP A 108 13.00 1.78 -0.64
CA ASP A 108 14.04 0.94 -1.23
C ASP A 108 15.13 1.79 -1.90
N SER A 109 16.30 1.19 -2.17
CA SER A 109 17.43 1.80 -2.87
C SER A 109 17.04 2.47 -4.19
N GLN A 110 16.17 1.83 -4.98
CA GLN A 110 15.66 2.39 -6.24
C GLN A 110 14.76 3.60 -6.00
N GLU A 111 13.84 3.52 -5.04
CA GLU A 111 12.95 4.62 -4.70
C GLU A 111 13.72 5.83 -4.16
N LEU A 112 14.76 5.59 -3.35
CA LEU A 112 15.66 6.64 -2.86
C LEU A 112 16.45 7.29 -4.00
N ARG A 113 16.98 6.49 -4.93
CA ARG A 113 17.67 6.99 -6.12
C ARG A 113 16.74 7.84 -6.97
N ASP A 114 15.53 7.38 -7.24
CA ASP A 114 14.54 8.09 -8.05
C ASP A 114 14.10 9.38 -7.36
N CYS A 115 13.91 9.38 -6.03
CA CYS A 115 13.69 10.61 -5.27
C CYS A 115 14.85 11.60 -5.42
N LEU A 116 16.11 11.12 -5.33
CA LEU A 116 17.28 11.98 -5.51
C LEU A 116 17.32 12.57 -6.92
N LEU A 117 17.13 11.74 -7.95
CA LEU A 117 17.08 12.16 -9.35
C LEU A 117 15.94 13.15 -9.62
N MET A 118 14.79 12.97 -8.97
CA MET A 118 13.64 13.88 -9.08
C MET A 118 13.96 15.23 -8.46
N VAL A 119 14.57 15.26 -7.26
CA VAL A 119 14.94 16.50 -6.57
C VAL A 119 16.06 17.25 -7.29
N THR A 120 17.01 16.54 -7.92
CA THR A 120 18.09 17.16 -8.70
C THR A 120 17.67 17.53 -10.13
N GLY A 121 16.46 17.17 -10.55
CA GLY A 121 15.96 17.41 -11.92
C GLY A 121 16.63 16.53 -12.99
N GLN A 122 17.28 15.45 -12.58
CA GLN A 122 17.97 14.50 -13.47
C GLN A 122 17.11 13.25 -13.78
N LEU A 123 15.87 13.20 -13.28
CA LEU A 123 14.96 12.10 -13.56
C LEU A 123 14.57 12.11 -15.05
N SER A 124 14.96 11.06 -15.76
CA SER A 124 14.52 10.82 -17.13
C SER A 124 13.23 9.99 -17.11
N GLU A 125 12.14 10.55 -17.61
CA GLU A 125 10.83 9.88 -17.71
C GLU A 125 10.69 9.02 -18.98
N CYS A 126 11.74 8.96 -19.81
CA CYS A 126 11.74 8.16 -21.02
C CYS A 126 11.62 6.67 -20.69
N SER A 127 10.47 6.09 -21.04
CA SER A 127 10.23 4.65 -20.88
C SER A 127 11.09 3.87 -21.87
N GLY A 128 12.06 3.10 -21.34
CA GLY A 128 12.98 2.28 -22.13
C GLY A 128 14.32 2.97 -22.38
N GLY A 129 15.25 2.79 -21.44
CA GLY A 129 16.67 3.10 -21.68
C GLY A 129 17.37 1.94 -22.39
N PRO A 130 18.49 2.18 -23.09
CA PRO A 130 19.35 1.10 -23.58
C PRO A 130 19.77 0.21 -22.40
N ALA A 131 19.84 -1.11 -22.62
CA ALA A 131 20.35 -2.03 -21.62
C ALA A 131 21.79 -1.62 -21.31
N ASP A 132 22.01 -1.09 -20.11
CA ASP A 132 23.34 -0.73 -19.65
C ASP A 132 24.05 -2.01 -19.22
N ASP A 133 25.08 -2.43 -19.98
CA ASP A 133 25.88 -3.63 -19.74
C ASP A 133 27.01 -3.36 -18.71
N SER A 134 26.78 -2.44 -17.79
CA SER A 134 27.80 -1.85 -16.89
C SER A 134 28.19 -2.74 -15.70
N PHE A 135 27.88 -4.04 -15.76
CA PHE A 135 28.38 -5.06 -14.85
C PHE A 135 29.08 -6.17 -15.64
N GLY A 136 30.23 -5.83 -16.24
CA GLY A 136 31.22 -6.76 -16.79
C GLY A 136 32.50 -6.75 -15.97
#